data_AF-A0A1V2B856-F1
#
_entry.id   AF-A0A1V2B856-F1
#
_cell.length_a   1.000
_cell.length_b   1.000
_cell.length_c   1.000
_cell.angle_alpha   90.00
_cell.angle_beta   90.00
_cell.angle_gamma   90.00
#
_symmetry.space_group_name_H-M   'P 1'
#
loop_
_entity.id
_entity.type
_entity.pdbx_description
1 polymer ?
#
loop_
_entity_poly.entity_id
_entity_poly.type
_entity_poly.pdbx_seq_one_letter_code
_entity_poly.pdbx_strand_id
1 'polypeptide(L)'
;MKRYQHTLLLLILCVICSIKTAAQTTPNPEQKQIANQFLALLERHKIEEAALLLTKPDKKQMDAINKAVKEMDSIPMGTKLLIMQVNPEKGVIYRSSYIMVNENYKSYYQADVMFEKSIDRKIAKVKFFNRKYLEEDEKKRMARVGETPPEAPAVKVKH
;
A
#
# COMPACT_ATOMS: atom_id res chain seq x y z
N MET A 1 -19.20 10.29 -54.25
CA MET A 1 -19.28 10.01 -52.80
C MET A 1 -18.04 9.27 -52.29
N LYS A 2 -16.85 9.90 -52.23
CA LYS A 2 -15.60 9.25 -51.77
C LYS A 2 -14.74 10.09 -50.80
N ARG A 3 -15.24 11.24 -50.32
CA ARG A 3 -14.46 12.16 -49.47
C ARG A 3 -14.80 12.10 -47.97
N TYR A 4 -15.94 11.51 -47.61
CA TYR A 4 -16.40 11.42 -46.21
C TYR A 4 -15.84 10.23 -45.41
N GLN A 5 -15.29 9.20 -46.08
CA GLN A 5 -14.74 8.04 -45.37
C GLN A 5 -13.35 8.29 -44.79
N HIS A 6 -12.57 9.20 -45.36
CA HIS A 6 -11.21 9.49 -44.87
C HIS A 6 -11.20 10.41 -43.65
N THR A 7 -12.16 11.32 -43.52
CA THR A 7 -12.27 12.23 -42.36
C THR A 7 -12.80 11.54 -41.11
N LEU A 8 -13.71 10.56 -41.27
CA LEU A 8 -14.23 9.79 -40.14
C LEU A 8 -13.17 8.83 -39.56
N LEU A 9 -12.32 8.25 -40.41
CA LEU A 9 -11.25 7.35 -39.98
C LEU A 9 -10.17 8.09 -39.17
N LEU A 10 -9.86 9.34 -39.54
CA LEU A 10 -8.89 10.18 -38.83
C LEU A 10 -9.39 10.64 -37.45
N LEU A 11 -10.69 10.91 -37.31
CA LEU A 11 -11.30 11.28 -36.03
C LEU A 11 -11.31 10.11 -35.03
N ILE A 12 -11.51 8.87 -35.50
CA ILE A 12 -11.47 7.68 -34.65
C ILE A 12 -10.03 7.37 -34.18
N LEU A 13 -9.02 7.64 -35.02
CA LEU A 13 -7.61 7.41 -34.67
C LEU A 13 -7.10 8.36 -33.56
N CYS A 14 -7.58 9.61 -33.52
CA CYS A 14 -7.22 10.56 -32.47
C CYS A 14 -7.86 10.27 -31.10
N VAL A 15 -9.02 9.60 -31.06
CA VAL A 15 -9.71 9.28 -29.80
C VAL A 15 -9.06 8.10 -29.08
N ILE A 16 -8.44 7.17 -29.80
CA ILE A 16 -7.80 5.97 -29.21
C ILE A 16 -6.43 6.30 -28.57
N CYS A 17 -5.76 7.37 -28.98
CA CYS A 17 -4.43 7.74 -28.45
C CYS A 17 -4.46 8.53 -27.12
N SER A 18 -5.64 8.87 -26.58
CA SER A 18 -5.73 9.72 -25.38
C SER A 18 -6.03 8.96 -24.08
N ILE A 19 -6.15 7.62 -24.12
CA ILE A 19 -6.23 6.83 -22.90
C ILE A 19 -4.81 6.68 -22.36
N LYS A 20 -4.34 7.72 -21.64
CA LYS A 20 -3.30 7.54 -20.63
C LYS A 20 -3.89 6.60 -19.59
N THR A 21 -3.79 5.30 -19.83
CA THR A 21 -3.97 4.29 -18.78
C THR A 21 -3.04 4.70 -17.66
N ALA A 22 -3.62 5.23 -16.57
CA ALA A 22 -2.94 5.27 -15.29
C ALA A 22 -2.43 3.84 -15.11
N ALA A 23 -1.10 3.67 -15.20
CA ALA A 23 -0.49 2.36 -15.17
C ALA A 23 -0.95 1.70 -13.88
N GLN A 24 -1.87 0.74 -14.00
CA GLN A 24 -2.21 -0.12 -12.88
C GLN A 24 -0.93 -0.88 -12.58
N THR A 25 -0.21 -0.46 -11.54
CA THR A 25 1.06 -1.05 -11.14
C THR A 25 0.77 -2.51 -10.82
N THR A 26 1.14 -3.39 -11.75
CA THR A 26 0.96 -4.82 -11.58
C THR A 26 1.82 -5.26 -10.40
N PRO A 27 1.28 -6.07 -9.46
CA PRO A 27 2.06 -6.49 -8.31
C PRO A 27 3.35 -7.20 -8.73
N ASN A 28 4.49 -6.74 -8.20
CA ASN A 28 5.76 -7.43 -8.43
C ASN A 28 5.82 -8.67 -7.51
N PRO A 29 5.75 -9.90 -8.07
CA PRO A 29 5.70 -11.12 -7.25
C PRO A 29 6.96 -11.29 -6.39
N GLU A 30 8.13 -10.86 -6.86
CA GLU A 30 9.39 -10.96 -6.12
C GLU A 30 9.38 -10.05 -4.89
N GLN A 31 8.94 -8.80 -5.04
CA GLN A 31 8.84 -7.88 -3.89
C GLN A 31 7.79 -8.34 -2.88
N LYS A 32 6.66 -8.87 -3.37
CA LYS A 32 5.65 -9.50 -2.50
C LYS A 32 6.24 -10.66 -1.70
N GLN A 33 7.04 -11.51 -2.34
CA GLN A 33 7.71 -12.62 -1.68
C GLN A 33 8.73 -12.13 -0.63
N ILE A 34 9.51 -11.11 -0.94
CA ILE A 34 10.46 -10.50 0.02
C ILE A 34 9.71 -9.90 1.22
N ALA A 35 8.59 -9.20 1.00
CA ALA A 35 7.77 -8.66 2.08
C ALA A 35 7.20 -9.78 2.97
N ASN A 36 6.69 -10.85 2.36
CA ASN A 36 6.23 -12.04 3.09
C ASN A 36 7.35 -12.69 3.91
N GLN A 37 8.52 -12.88 3.30
CA GLN A 37 9.68 -13.48 3.95
C GLN A 37 10.14 -12.63 5.14
N PHE A 38 10.21 -11.32 4.97
CA PHE A 38 10.57 -10.40 6.05
C PHE A 38 9.65 -10.56 7.25
N LEU A 39 8.33 -10.59 7.05
CA LEU A 39 7.37 -10.74 8.14
C LEU A 39 7.44 -12.11 8.80
N ALA A 40 7.58 -13.18 8.00
CA ALA A 40 7.74 -14.53 8.53
C ALA A 40 9.02 -14.68 9.38
N LEU A 41 10.09 -13.93 9.07
CA LEU A 41 11.30 -13.89 9.90
C LEU A 41 11.04 -13.15 11.22
N LEU A 42 10.28 -12.05 11.20
CA LEU A 42 9.90 -11.34 12.43
C LEU A 42 9.03 -12.19 13.35
N GLU A 43 8.02 -12.88 12.82
CA GLU A 43 7.17 -13.81 13.58
C GLU A 43 7.99 -14.94 14.22
N ARG A 44 9.12 -15.32 13.63
CA ARG A 44 10.04 -16.36 14.13
C ARG A 44 11.19 -15.79 14.95
N HIS A 45 11.15 -14.51 15.32
CA HIS A 45 12.20 -13.82 16.09
C HIS A 45 13.59 -13.82 15.43
N LYS A 46 13.66 -14.04 14.11
CA LYS A 46 14.90 -14.06 13.32
C LYS A 46 15.28 -12.66 12.84
N ILE A 47 15.56 -11.76 13.79
CA ILE A 47 15.78 -10.33 13.52
C ILE A 47 17.00 -10.08 12.61
N GLU A 48 18.09 -10.81 12.81
CA GLU A 48 19.31 -10.67 12.01
C GLU A 48 19.08 -11.06 10.55
N GLU A 49 18.39 -12.19 10.31
CA GLU A 49 18.01 -12.63 8.96
C GLU A 49 17.06 -11.63 8.30
N ALA A 50 16.12 -11.06 9.06
CA ALA A 50 15.21 -10.02 8.55
C ALA A 50 15.96 -8.74 8.18
N ALA A 51 16.98 -8.36 8.95
CA ALA A 51 17.81 -7.20 8.67
C ALA A 51 18.59 -7.33 7.35
N LEU A 52 18.97 -8.56 6.96
CA LEU A 52 19.61 -8.82 5.67
C LEU A 52 18.70 -8.48 4.48
N LEU A 53 17.37 -8.42 4.64
CA LEU A 53 16.44 -8.04 3.58
C LEU A 53 16.34 -6.51 3.38
N LEU A 54 16.92 -5.72 4.28
CA LEU A 54 16.90 -4.25 4.24
C LEU A 54 18.10 -3.71 3.47
N THR A 55 17.95 -2.57 2.80
CA THR A 55 19.05 -1.94 2.03
C THR A 55 20.16 -1.45 2.95
N LYS A 56 19.82 -0.66 3.97
CA LYS A 56 20.74 -0.13 5.01
C LYS A 56 19.92 0.17 6.28
N PRO A 57 19.68 -0.80 7.17
CA PRO A 57 18.93 -0.53 8.38
C PRO A 57 19.73 0.40 9.30
N ASP A 58 19.13 1.54 9.66
CA ASP A 58 19.67 2.39 10.71
C ASP A 58 19.23 1.90 12.11
N LYS A 59 19.83 2.46 13.17
CA LYS A 59 19.51 2.09 14.54
C LYS A 59 18.01 2.24 14.83
N LYS A 60 17.38 3.30 14.33
CA LYS A 60 15.95 3.57 14.56
C LYS A 60 15.05 2.51 13.91
N GLN A 61 15.40 2.06 12.70
CA GLN A 61 14.69 0.98 12.00
C GLN A 61 14.87 -0.34 12.74
N MET A 62 16.08 -0.64 13.24
CA MET A 62 16.33 -1.83 14.05
C MET A 62 15.58 -1.80 15.39
N ASP A 63 15.54 -0.66 16.08
CA ASP A 63 14.76 -0.49 17.31
C ASP A 63 13.26 -0.71 17.05
N ALA A 64 12.75 -0.19 15.93
CA ALA A 64 11.37 -0.41 15.51
C ALA A 64 11.08 -1.88 15.20
N ILE A 65 12.02 -2.60 14.57
CA ILE A 65 11.90 -4.04 14.31
C ILE A 65 11.89 -4.84 15.62
N ASN A 66 12.81 -4.54 16.54
CA ASN A 66 12.85 -5.19 17.85
C ASN A 66 11.55 -4.98 18.63
N LYS A 67 10.98 -3.78 18.57
CA LYS A 67 9.67 -3.49 19.16
C LYS A 67 8.54 -4.25 18.46
N ALA A 68 8.57 -4.29 17.13
CA ALA A 68 7.59 -5.00 16.31
C ALA A 68 7.51 -6.48 16.66
N VAL A 69 8.64 -7.16 16.81
CA VAL A 69 8.66 -8.59 17.19
C VAL A 69 7.94 -8.82 18.52
N LYS A 70 8.18 -7.98 19.53
CA LYS A 70 7.48 -8.06 20.83
C LYS A 70 5.98 -7.79 20.72
N GLU A 71 5.59 -6.84 19.86
CA GLU A 71 4.17 -6.56 19.61
C GLU A 71 3.50 -7.71 18.84
N MET A 72 4.23 -8.40 17.96
CA MET A 72 3.74 -9.54 17.19
C MET A 72 3.43 -10.75 18.08
N ASP A 73 4.16 -10.96 19.18
CA ASP A 73 3.83 -11.98 20.19
C ASP A 73 2.48 -11.76 20.86
N SER A 74 2.00 -10.51 20.90
CA SER A 74 0.73 -10.13 21.49
C SER A 74 -0.45 -10.24 20.52
N ILE A 75 -0.22 -10.70 19.28
CA ILE A 75 -1.26 -10.87 18.28
C ILE A 75 -2.15 -12.07 18.67
N PRO A 76 -3.46 -11.89 18.85
CA PRO A 76 -4.36 -12.97 19.24
C PRO A 76 -4.42 -14.10 18.21
N MET A 77 -4.53 -15.33 18.72
CA MET A 77 -4.90 -16.49 17.90
C MET A 77 -6.27 -16.23 17.25
N GLY A 78 -6.37 -16.51 15.94
CA GLY A 78 -7.58 -16.26 15.16
C GLY A 78 -7.55 -14.99 14.30
N THR A 79 -6.48 -14.19 14.40
CA THR A 79 -6.20 -13.14 13.41
C THR A 79 -5.83 -13.73 12.05
N LYS A 80 -6.22 -13.05 10.97
CA LYS A 80 -5.88 -13.41 9.58
C LYS A 80 -4.86 -12.42 9.03
N LEU A 81 -3.78 -12.90 8.46
CA LEU A 81 -2.79 -12.06 7.76
C LEU A 81 -3.27 -11.77 6.34
N LEU A 82 -3.43 -10.49 6.00
CA LEU A 82 -3.70 -10.01 4.66
C LEU A 82 -2.52 -9.18 4.17
N ILE A 83 -2.03 -9.46 2.96
CA ILE A 83 -0.93 -8.71 2.35
C ILE A 83 -1.36 -8.17 1.00
N MET A 84 -1.34 -6.86 0.85
CA MET A 84 -1.73 -6.15 -0.37
C MET A 84 -0.70 -5.12 -0.78
N GLN A 85 -0.54 -4.94 -2.10
CA GLN A 85 0.19 -3.80 -2.61
C GLN A 85 -0.69 -2.56 -2.47
N VAL A 86 -0.16 -1.55 -1.80
CA VAL A 86 -0.72 -0.20 -1.75
C VAL A 86 0.13 0.64 -2.68
N ASN A 87 -0.49 1.36 -3.61
CA ASN A 87 0.20 2.25 -4.53
C ASN A 87 0.22 3.66 -3.92
N PRO A 88 1.28 4.05 -3.18
CA PRO A 88 1.48 5.46 -2.90
C PRO A 88 1.86 6.18 -4.21
N GLU A 89 1.70 7.49 -4.23
CA GLU A 89 2.20 8.34 -5.32
C GLU A 89 3.71 8.20 -5.57
N LYS A 90 4.46 7.63 -4.60
CA LYS A 90 5.92 7.43 -4.65
C LYS A 90 6.31 6.08 -4.04
N GLY A 91 6.79 5.15 -4.87
CA GLY A 91 7.35 3.86 -4.46
C GLY A 91 6.35 2.70 -4.47
N VAL A 92 6.80 1.52 -4.03
CA VAL A 92 5.96 0.32 -3.91
C VAL A 92 5.83 -0.04 -2.44
N ILE A 93 4.60 -0.10 -1.92
CA ILE A 93 4.33 -0.49 -0.53
C ILE A 93 3.58 -1.81 -0.53
N TYR A 94 4.07 -2.78 0.23
CA TYR A 94 3.33 -3.96 0.61
C TYR A 94 2.84 -3.79 2.04
N ARG A 95 1.54 -3.61 2.19
CA ARG A 95 0.87 -3.49 3.48
C ARG A 95 0.41 -4.85 3.93
N SER A 96 0.85 -5.22 5.12
CA SER A 96 0.49 -6.47 5.77
C SER A 96 -0.31 -6.15 7.02
N SER A 97 -1.52 -6.67 7.11
CA SER A 97 -2.48 -6.38 8.18
C SER A 97 -2.93 -7.68 8.84
N TYR A 98 -2.82 -7.76 10.16
CA TYR A 98 -3.41 -8.82 10.96
C TYR A 98 -4.83 -8.40 11.33
N ILE A 99 -5.81 -9.16 10.85
CA ILE A 99 -7.22 -8.78 10.90
C ILE A 99 -8.00 -9.72 11.81
N MET A 100 -8.80 -9.18 12.73
CA MET A 100 -9.84 -9.91 13.46
C MET A 100 -11.19 -9.74 12.77
N VAL A 101 -11.78 -10.86 12.35
CA VAL A 101 -12.99 -10.87 11.51
C VAL A 101 -14.26 -10.45 12.28
N ASN A 102 -14.25 -10.58 13.60
CA ASN A 102 -15.43 -10.38 14.46
C ASN A 102 -15.35 -9.11 15.33
N GLU A 103 -14.43 -8.19 15.04
CA GLU A 103 -14.31 -6.92 15.78
C GLU A 103 -14.78 -5.73 14.94
N ASN A 104 -15.27 -4.69 15.63
CA ASN A 104 -15.66 -3.41 15.01
C ASN A 104 -14.46 -2.73 14.32
N TYR A 105 -13.26 -2.89 14.88
CA TYR A 105 -12.00 -2.43 14.30
C TYR A 105 -11.22 -3.66 13.85
N LYS A 106 -11.20 -3.87 12.54
CA LYS A 106 -10.74 -5.15 11.98
C LYS A 106 -9.23 -5.31 12.07
N SER A 107 -8.45 -4.24 11.95
CA SER A 107 -6.99 -4.32 11.91
C SER A 107 -6.36 -4.26 13.31
N TYR A 108 -5.73 -5.33 13.74
CA TYR A 108 -5.04 -5.43 15.02
C TYR A 108 -3.59 -4.92 14.96
N TYR A 109 -2.89 -5.28 13.89
CA TYR A 109 -1.50 -4.88 13.68
C TYR A 109 -1.23 -4.70 12.20
N GLN A 110 -0.35 -3.78 11.85
CA GLN A 110 0.00 -3.55 10.45
C GLN A 110 1.48 -3.23 10.28
N ALA A 111 2.06 -3.76 9.20
CA ALA A 111 3.39 -3.40 8.73
C ALA A 111 3.32 -2.93 7.26
N ASP A 112 3.85 -1.74 7.00
CA ASP A 112 4.05 -1.23 5.63
C ASP A 112 5.52 -1.45 5.25
N VAL A 113 5.75 -2.38 4.32
CA VAL A 113 7.06 -2.71 3.77
C VAL A 113 7.26 -1.92 2.48
N MET A 114 8.25 -1.05 2.44
CA MET A 114 8.44 -0.06 1.36
C MET A 114 9.68 -0.37 0.54
N PHE A 115 9.53 -0.39 -0.78
CA PHE A 115 10.60 -0.45 -1.76
C PHE A 115 10.74 0.91 -2.45
N GLU A 116 11.97 1.32 -2.75
CA GLU A 116 12.23 2.62 -3.39
C GLU A 116 11.80 2.60 -4.86
N LYS A 117 12.07 1.50 -5.56
CA LYS A 117 11.73 1.26 -6.97
C LYS A 117 11.02 -0.08 -7.15
N SER A 118 10.30 -0.23 -8.25
CA SER A 118 9.57 -1.47 -8.60
C SER A 118 10.48 -2.66 -8.89
N ILE A 119 11.77 -2.44 -9.14
CA ILE A 119 12.76 -3.49 -9.45
C ILE A 119 13.59 -3.91 -8.24
N ASP A 120 13.47 -3.21 -7.11
CA ASP A 120 14.34 -3.42 -5.97
C ASP A 120 14.06 -4.76 -5.30
N ARG A 121 15.14 -5.43 -4.87
CA ARG A 121 15.11 -6.69 -4.13
C ARG A 121 15.43 -6.53 -2.65
N LYS A 122 15.54 -5.29 -2.19
CA LYS A 122 15.80 -4.92 -0.79
C LYS A 122 14.77 -3.92 -0.33
N ILE A 123 14.37 -4.07 0.91
CA ILE A 123 13.40 -3.22 1.57
C ILE A 123 14.11 -1.91 1.95
N ALA A 124 13.59 -0.79 1.47
CA ALA A 124 14.13 0.53 1.78
C ALA A 124 13.73 0.96 3.20
N LYS A 125 12.48 0.68 3.60
CA LYS A 125 11.94 1.11 4.89
C LYS A 125 10.78 0.22 5.34
N VAL A 126 10.60 0.10 6.64
CA VAL A 126 9.41 -0.54 7.22
C VAL A 126 8.78 0.37 8.25
N LYS A 127 7.45 0.50 8.21
CA LYS A 127 6.67 1.18 9.26
C LYS A 127 5.74 0.18 9.93
N PHE A 128 5.66 0.26 11.24
CA PHE A 128 4.79 -0.58 12.06
C PHE A 128 3.71 0.26 12.70
N PHE A 129 2.50 -0.29 12.77
CA PHE A 129 1.34 0.36 13.34
C PHE A 129 0.65 -0.61 14.30
N ASN A 130 0.59 -0.21 15.56
CA ASN A 130 -0.05 -1.00 16.61
C ASN A 130 -1.57 -0.80 16.63
N ARG A 131 -2.25 -1.65 17.39
CA ARG A 131 -3.71 -1.63 17.54
C ARG A 131 -4.26 -0.25 17.88
N LYS A 132 -3.67 0.42 18.88
CA LYS A 132 -4.13 1.75 19.33
C LYS A 132 -4.13 2.76 18.19
N TYR A 133 -3.03 2.83 17.44
CA TYR A 133 -2.94 3.73 16.28
C TYR A 133 -3.99 3.41 15.22
N LEU A 134 -4.18 2.12 14.91
CA LEU A 134 -5.11 1.67 13.88
C LEU A 134 -6.56 1.98 14.24
N GLU A 135 -6.96 1.78 15.50
CA GLU A 135 -8.29 2.12 16.00
C GLU A 135 -8.55 3.63 15.94
N GLU A 136 -7.58 4.46 16.35
CA GLU A 136 -7.70 5.92 16.27
C GLU A 136 -7.80 6.43 14.83
N ASP A 137 -7.01 5.86 13.92
CA ASP A 137 -7.03 6.21 12.51
C ASP A 137 -8.34 5.80 11.84
N GLU A 138 -8.88 4.62 12.16
CA GLU A 138 -10.17 4.16 11.68
C GLU A 138 -11.32 5.03 12.20
N LYS A 139 -11.32 5.39 13.50
CA LYS A 139 -12.28 6.35 14.07
C LYS A 139 -12.25 7.70 13.36
N LYS A 140 -11.06 8.24 13.08
CA LYS A 140 -10.89 9.50 12.35
C LYS A 140 -11.42 9.39 10.92
N ARG A 141 -11.18 8.27 10.24
CA ARG A 141 -11.72 8.03 8.89
C ARG A 141 -13.24 7.96 8.92
N MET A 142 -13.83 7.20 9.83
CA MET A 142 -15.29 7.10 9.98
C MET A 142 -15.95 8.44 10.31
N ALA A 143 -15.32 9.28 11.15
CA ALA A 143 -15.82 10.62 11.47
C ALA A 143 -15.88 11.54 10.24
N ARG A 144 -14.98 11.35 9.27
CA ARG A 144 -14.95 12.13 8.01
C ARG A 144 -15.91 11.62 6.94
N VAL A 145 -16.41 10.39 7.05
CA VAL A 145 -17.38 9.80 6.09
C VAL A 145 -18.77 10.47 6.20
N GLY A 146 -18.98 11.36 7.17
CA GLY A 146 -20.15 12.25 7.25
C GLY A 146 -20.02 13.60 6.56
N GLU A 147 -18.84 13.96 6.02
CA GLU A 147 -18.64 15.20 5.26
C GLU A 147 -18.79 14.90 3.76
N THR A 148 -19.87 15.38 3.16
CA THR A 148 -20.04 15.40 1.69
C THR A 148 -18.78 15.97 1.03
N PRO A 149 -18.30 15.41 -0.09
CA PRO A 149 -17.16 15.97 -0.82
C PRO A 149 -17.38 17.46 -1.05
N PRO A 150 -16.34 18.31 -0.91
CA PRO A 150 -16.48 19.74 -1.22
C PRO A 150 -16.98 19.88 -2.66
N GLU A 151 -18.03 20.68 -2.83
CA GLU A 151 -18.63 20.96 -4.13
C GLU A 151 -17.53 21.39 -5.11
N ALA A 152 -17.40 20.67 -6.21
CA ALA A 152 -16.36 20.96 -7.19
C ALA A 152 -16.53 22.42 -7.67
N PRO A 153 -15.44 23.21 -7.74
CA PRO A 153 -15.55 24.61 -8.13
C PRO A 153 -16.20 24.73 -9.50
N ALA A 154 -17.32 25.46 -9.57
CA ALA A 154 -18.03 25.71 -10.81
C ALA A 154 -17.07 26.32 -11.84
N VAL A 155 -16.82 25.58 -12.91
CA VAL A 155 -16.02 26.07 -14.04
C VAL A 155 -16.78 27.21 -14.68
N LYS A 156 -16.35 28.46 -14.40
CA LYS A 156 -16.81 29.63 -15.16
C LYS A 156 -16.27 29.50 -16.58
N VAL A 157 -17.09 28.98 -17.49
CA VAL A 157 -16.86 29.09 -18.93
C VAL A 157 -16.99 30.57 -19.28
N LYS A 158 -15.87 31.22 -19.62
CA LYS A 158 -15.90 32.54 -20.25
C LYS A 158 -16.28 32.34 -21.72
N HIS A 159 -17.37 32.98 -22.14
CA HIS A 159 -17.70 33.21 -23.53
C HIS A 159 -16.84 34.33 -24.12
#